data_AF-A0A923Q1J8-F1
#
_entry.id   AF-A0A923Q1J8-F1
#
_cell.length_a   1.000
_cell.length_b   1.000
_cell.length_c   1.000
_cell.angle_alpha   90.00
_cell.angle_beta   90.00
_cell.angle_gamma   90.00
#
_symmetry.space_group_name_H-M   'P 1'
#
loop_
_entity.id
_entity.type
_entity.pdbx_description
1 polymer ?
#
loop_
_entity_poly.entity_id
_entity_poly.type
_entity_poly.pdbx_seq_one_letter_code
_entity_poly.pdbx_strand_id
1 'polypeptide(L)'
;MTWISRWKIISTQITQIQEVSRSYFDSINSFGVDHYGIGGSSLIPAARDIFAEVVDMKKSFPMIPRDVIMIIAKLEKNFSSHHKFTGIPGVGGAMVHLGIFNSEMNFYLKNNETLIKDKVKLAFLHLQRTLIVDADARKKWTTAFNEGEESIEKLGANHLLAHGLWAFKSCDETLKKDLVLGTAIRAEEVQAVGACLVLTEWKKTTPETILEQSKAAFADARKHSEEPVAGSELKFEKYLILVSENLLSVPASVVEDDVRYVYMNLAINPLYAELKKEAMPSMTWTETNP
;
A
#
# COMPACT_ATOMS: atom_id res chain seq x y z
N MET A 1 -7.91 0.68 15.28
CA MET A 1 -6.58 1.16 14.86
C MET A 1 -5.76 -0.05 14.40
N THR A 2 -5.09 0.01 13.25
CA THR A 2 -4.25 -1.09 12.73
C THR A 2 -2.81 -0.96 13.24
N TRP A 3 -2.00 -2.03 13.15
CA TRP A 3 -0.58 -1.95 13.51
C TRP A 3 0.18 -0.93 12.64
N ILE A 4 -0.26 -0.72 11.39
CA ILE A 4 0.38 0.26 10.51
C ILE A 4 0.00 1.69 10.87
N SER A 5 -1.26 1.96 11.23
CA SER A 5 -1.60 3.30 11.71
C SER A 5 -0.92 3.59 13.04
N ARG A 6 -0.75 2.59 13.92
CA ARG A 6 0.10 2.71 15.11
C ARG A 6 1.58 2.97 14.74
N TRP A 7 2.13 2.24 13.77
CA TRP A 7 3.48 2.47 13.25
C TRP A 7 3.68 3.90 12.74
N LYS A 8 2.73 4.46 11.99
CA LYS A 8 2.83 5.84 11.49
C LYS A 8 3.01 6.85 12.63
N ILE A 9 2.26 6.69 13.72
CA ILE A 9 2.38 7.55 14.91
C ILE A 9 3.80 7.43 15.50
N ILE A 10 4.28 6.20 15.69
CA ILE A 10 5.62 5.92 16.22
C ILE A 10 6.70 6.50 15.29
N SER A 11 6.58 6.32 13.98
CA SER A 11 7.52 6.84 12.99
C SER A 11 7.61 8.37 13.05
N THR A 12 6.47 9.06 13.18
CA THR A 12 6.44 10.52 13.38
C THR A 12 7.14 10.93 14.68
N GLN A 13 6.89 10.22 15.79
CA GLN A 13 7.57 10.49 17.07
C GLN A 13 9.10 10.29 16.94
N ILE A 14 9.55 9.24 16.23
CA ILE A 14 10.98 9.02 15.97
C ILE A 14 11.59 10.18 15.19
N THR A 15 10.93 10.64 14.12
CA THR A 15 11.43 11.78 13.34
C THR A 15 11.52 13.05 14.19
N GLN A 16 10.48 13.35 14.98
CA GLN A 16 10.44 14.53 15.85
C GLN A 16 11.54 14.50 16.91
N ILE A 17 11.76 13.38 17.60
CA ILE A 17 12.82 13.30 18.62
C ILE A 17 14.22 13.37 17.99
N GLN A 18 14.40 12.88 16.76
CA GLN A 18 15.65 13.02 16.02
C GLN A 18 15.92 14.48 15.64
N GLU A 19 14.90 15.23 15.22
CA GLU A 19 15.01 16.66 14.94
C GLU A 19 15.38 17.46 16.20
N VAL A 20 14.70 17.21 17.32
CA VAL A 20 15.05 17.83 18.61
C VAL A 20 16.47 17.46 19.03
N SER A 21 16.87 16.22 18.81
CA SER A 21 18.23 15.76 19.14
C SER A 21 19.29 16.44 18.27
N ARG A 22 19.01 16.74 16.99
CA ARG A 22 19.92 17.54 16.15
C ARG A 22 20.14 18.92 16.75
N SER A 23 19.07 19.64 17.12
CA SER A 23 19.16 20.94 17.78
C SER A 23 19.94 20.86 19.11
N TYR A 24 19.75 19.78 19.87
CA TYR A 24 20.54 19.50 21.07
C TYR A 24 22.03 19.35 20.73
N PHE A 25 22.41 18.53 19.75
CA PHE A 25 23.81 18.35 19.36
C PHE A 25 24.44 19.64 18.81
N ASP A 26 23.70 20.46 18.08
CA ASP A 26 24.17 21.77 17.60
C ASP A 26 24.49 22.72 18.77
N SER A 27 23.65 22.70 19.81
CA SER A 27 23.90 23.43 21.06
C SER A 27 25.13 22.88 21.79
N ILE A 28 25.24 21.56 21.94
CA ILE A 28 26.42 20.91 22.55
C ILE A 28 27.70 21.25 21.79
N ASN A 29 27.68 21.28 20.45
CA ASN A 29 28.84 21.65 19.64
C ASN A 29 29.27 23.11 19.88
N SER A 30 28.32 23.99 20.25
CA SER A 30 28.58 25.40 20.53
C SER A 30 29.11 25.64 21.95
N PHE A 31 28.60 24.91 22.95
CA PHE A 31 28.90 25.14 24.37
C PHE A 31 29.79 24.06 25.02
N GLY A 32 30.03 22.94 24.34
CA GLY A 32 30.91 21.85 24.75
C GLY A 32 30.38 20.93 25.86
N VAL A 33 29.23 21.26 26.48
CA VAL A 33 28.70 20.52 27.65
C VAL A 33 27.18 20.48 27.67
N ASP A 34 26.62 19.41 28.23
CA ASP A 34 25.19 19.29 28.53
C ASP A 34 24.87 19.98 29.87
N HIS A 35 24.85 21.32 29.85
CA HIS A 35 24.77 22.14 31.05
C HIS A 35 23.52 21.84 31.90
N TYR A 36 22.41 21.50 31.26
CA TYR A 36 21.13 21.23 31.91
C TYR A 36 20.80 19.73 32.02
N GLY A 37 21.70 18.86 31.59
CA GLY A 37 21.50 17.41 31.61
C GLY A 37 20.34 16.92 30.75
N ILE A 38 19.96 17.67 29.71
CA ILE A 38 18.77 17.41 28.85
C ILE A 38 18.86 16.03 28.20
N GLY A 39 20.07 15.59 27.85
CA GLY A 39 20.28 14.28 27.26
C GLY A 39 19.78 13.16 28.16
N GLY A 40 20.13 13.22 29.45
CA GLY A 40 19.74 12.22 30.44
C GLY A 40 18.33 12.39 30.99
N SER A 41 17.87 13.62 31.18
CA SER A 41 16.59 13.92 31.83
C SER A 41 15.39 13.94 30.86
N SER A 42 15.61 14.10 29.55
CA SER A 42 14.52 14.24 28.58
C SER A 42 14.70 13.36 27.34
N LEU A 43 15.82 13.47 26.62
CA LEU A 43 15.97 12.80 25.32
C LEU A 43 16.06 11.27 25.45
N ILE A 44 16.88 10.76 26.37
CA ILE A 44 16.99 9.32 26.61
C ILE A 44 15.68 8.72 27.13
N PRO A 45 14.99 9.32 28.12
CA PRO A 45 13.65 8.89 28.52
C PRO A 45 12.65 8.83 27.38
N ALA A 46 12.52 9.90 26.58
CA ALA A 46 11.59 9.92 25.46
C ALA A 46 11.93 8.86 24.39
N ALA A 47 13.21 8.59 24.14
CA ALA A 47 13.63 7.50 23.26
C ALA A 47 13.24 6.12 23.82
N ARG A 48 13.31 5.93 25.14
CA ARG A 48 12.87 4.71 25.83
C ARG A 48 11.36 4.53 25.79
N ASP A 49 10.60 5.62 25.90
CA ASP A 49 9.15 5.58 25.79
C ASP A 49 8.72 5.13 24.38
N ILE A 50 9.33 5.71 23.34
CA ILE A 50 9.12 5.26 21.95
C ILE A 50 9.49 3.78 21.78
N PHE A 51 10.62 3.34 22.34
CA PHE A 51 11.00 1.93 22.31
C PHE A 51 9.96 1.03 23.00
N ALA A 52 9.45 1.44 24.16
CA ALA A 52 8.39 0.72 24.86
C ALA A 52 7.10 0.65 24.03
N GLU A 53 6.74 1.72 23.32
CA GLU A 53 5.59 1.74 22.40
C GLU A 53 5.77 0.75 21.23
N VAL A 54 6.98 0.59 20.70
CA VAL A 54 7.27 -0.41 19.64
C VAL A 54 7.08 -1.84 20.17
N VAL A 55 7.58 -2.12 21.38
CA VAL A 55 7.43 -3.44 22.02
C VAL A 55 5.97 -3.72 22.35
N ASP A 56 5.23 -2.71 22.80
CA ASP A 56 3.78 -2.82 23.03
C ASP A 56 3.03 -3.12 21.74
N MET A 57 3.33 -2.40 20.64
CA MET A 57 2.75 -2.66 19.32
C MET A 57 2.92 -4.13 18.90
N LYS A 58 4.10 -4.71 19.09
CA LYS A 58 4.35 -6.14 18.80
C LYS A 58 3.43 -7.09 19.59
N LYS A 59 3.09 -6.76 20.84
CA LYS A 59 2.22 -7.57 21.70
C LYS A 59 0.73 -7.37 21.37
N SER A 60 0.35 -6.11 21.10
CA SER A 60 -1.03 -5.69 20.87
C SER A 60 -1.58 -6.16 19.51
N PHE A 61 -0.71 -6.50 18.56
CA PHE A 61 -1.10 -6.96 17.22
C PHE A 61 -0.48 -8.33 16.88
N PRO A 62 -1.17 -9.45 17.20
CA PRO A 62 -0.63 -10.81 17.01
C PRO A 62 -0.41 -11.18 15.53
N MET A 63 -1.04 -10.46 14.61
CA MET A 63 -0.97 -10.69 13.17
C MET A 63 0.09 -9.83 12.44
N ILE A 64 1.07 -9.28 13.17
CA ILE A 64 2.18 -8.54 12.54
C ILE A 64 3.01 -9.49 11.65
N PRO A 65 3.40 -9.08 10.42
CA PRO A 65 4.22 -9.91 9.55
C PRO A 65 5.53 -10.35 10.20
N ARG A 66 5.98 -11.57 9.91
CA ARG A 66 7.21 -12.15 10.47
C ARG A 66 8.43 -11.26 10.26
N ASP A 67 8.57 -10.65 9.09
CA ASP A 67 9.71 -9.76 8.79
C ASP A 67 9.70 -8.50 9.67
N VAL A 68 8.52 -7.95 9.95
CA VAL A 68 8.36 -6.84 10.90
C VAL A 68 8.73 -7.29 12.31
N ILE A 69 8.30 -8.49 12.73
CA ILE A 69 8.71 -9.06 14.03
C ILE A 69 10.24 -9.19 14.11
N MET A 70 10.90 -9.58 13.01
CA MET A 70 12.36 -9.68 12.95
C MET A 70 13.03 -8.29 13.04
N ILE A 71 12.50 -7.27 12.35
CA ILE A 71 12.98 -5.89 12.44
C ILE A 71 12.84 -5.37 13.88
N ILE A 72 11.68 -5.58 14.53
CA ILE A 72 11.46 -5.21 15.93
C ILE A 72 12.41 -5.97 16.86
N ALA A 73 12.64 -7.26 16.63
CA ALA A 73 13.58 -8.05 17.44
C ALA A 73 15.03 -7.54 17.34
N LYS A 74 15.46 -7.04 16.17
CA LYS A 74 16.76 -6.37 16.04
C LYS A 74 16.82 -5.10 16.88
N LEU A 75 15.75 -4.28 16.86
CA LEU A 75 15.67 -3.09 17.72
C LEU A 75 15.72 -3.50 19.19
N GLU A 76 14.91 -4.47 19.62
CA GLU A 76 14.93 -4.99 21.01
C GLU A 76 16.34 -5.42 21.43
N LYS A 77 17.04 -6.19 20.60
CA LYS A 77 18.42 -6.59 20.87
C LYS A 77 19.37 -5.38 21.01
N ASN A 78 19.26 -4.41 20.10
CA ASN A 78 20.14 -3.25 20.08
C ASN A 78 19.82 -2.28 21.24
N PHE A 79 18.56 -1.95 21.49
CA PHE A 79 18.15 -1.07 22.58
C PHE A 79 18.39 -1.71 23.95
N SER A 80 18.11 -3.01 24.07
CA SER A 80 18.30 -3.71 25.34
C SER A 80 19.78 -3.96 25.61
N SER A 81 20.65 -4.23 24.63
CA SER A 81 22.09 -4.42 24.92
C SER A 81 22.77 -3.15 25.49
N HIS A 82 22.20 -1.97 25.26
CA HIS A 82 22.69 -0.69 25.75
C HIS A 82 21.95 -0.24 27.02
N HIS A 83 22.02 -1.04 28.10
CA HIS A 83 21.39 -0.74 29.41
C HIS A 83 21.78 0.63 30.01
N LYS A 84 22.77 1.31 29.42
CA LYS A 84 23.31 2.59 29.86
C LYS A 84 23.46 3.57 28.70
N PHE A 85 22.39 3.84 27.95
CA PHE A 85 22.32 5.13 27.28
C PHE A 85 22.45 6.21 28.36
N THR A 86 23.60 6.89 28.39
CA THR A 86 23.93 7.93 29.35
C THR A 86 24.75 9.03 28.68
N GLY A 87 24.48 10.27 29.07
CA GLY A 87 25.18 11.44 28.54
C GLY A 87 25.02 11.63 27.03
N ILE A 88 25.84 12.51 26.47
CA ILE A 88 25.84 12.89 25.04
C ILE A 88 25.99 11.66 24.12
N PRO A 89 26.92 10.70 24.36
CA PRO A 89 27.03 9.51 23.52
C PRO A 89 25.79 8.61 23.60
N GLY A 90 25.14 8.55 24.77
CA GLY A 90 23.91 7.79 24.97
C GLY A 90 22.74 8.33 24.13
N VAL A 91 22.58 9.65 24.06
CA VAL A 91 21.59 10.30 23.19
C VAL A 91 21.86 9.91 21.73
N GLY A 92 23.11 9.99 21.29
CA GLY A 92 23.50 9.68 19.92
C GLY A 92 23.20 8.22 19.56
N GLY A 93 23.60 7.28 20.43
CA GLY A 93 23.31 5.86 20.25
C GLY A 93 21.82 5.55 20.17
N ALA A 94 21.02 6.12 21.07
CA ALA A 94 19.56 5.93 21.07
C ALA A 94 18.92 6.44 19.76
N MET A 95 19.30 7.63 19.30
CA MET A 95 18.78 8.22 18.06
C MET A 95 19.18 7.45 16.82
N VAL A 96 20.42 6.93 16.77
CA VAL A 96 20.90 6.10 15.67
C VAL A 96 20.11 4.80 15.58
N HIS A 97 19.89 4.11 16.71
CA HIS A 97 19.14 2.86 16.71
C HIS A 97 17.67 3.05 16.32
N LEU A 98 17.01 4.11 16.82
CA LEU A 98 15.64 4.45 16.39
C LEU A 98 15.61 4.82 14.90
N GLY A 99 16.62 5.53 14.39
CA GLY A 99 16.73 5.90 12.98
C GLY A 99 16.90 4.70 12.05
N ILE A 100 17.77 3.76 12.39
CA ILE A 100 17.96 2.52 11.64
C ILE A 100 16.64 1.74 11.59
N PHE A 101 15.98 1.58 12.74
CA PHE A 101 14.69 0.90 12.81
C PHE A 101 13.61 1.58 11.97
N ASN A 102 13.50 2.91 12.05
CA ASN A 102 12.56 3.68 11.25
C ASN A 102 12.80 3.52 9.75
N SER A 103 14.07 3.51 9.34
CA SER A 103 14.46 3.26 7.95
C SER A 103 14.12 1.84 7.49
N GLU A 104 14.47 0.80 8.26
CA GLU A 104 14.17 -0.60 7.92
C GLU A 104 12.65 -0.84 7.79
N MET A 105 11.86 -0.31 8.72
CA MET A 105 10.40 -0.42 8.70
C MET A 105 9.79 0.26 7.47
N ASN A 106 10.20 1.49 7.16
CA ASN A 106 9.69 2.22 6.00
C ASN A 106 10.12 1.57 4.68
N PHE A 107 11.33 1.01 4.62
CA PHE A 107 11.80 0.24 3.46
C PHE A 107 10.97 -1.04 3.24
N TYR A 108 10.69 -1.79 4.31
CA TYR A 108 9.83 -2.97 4.24
C TYR A 108 8.44 -2.63 3.69
N LEU A 109 7.82 -1.55 4.20
CA LEU A 109 6.51 -1.10 3.74
C LEU A 109 6.53 -0.69 2.26
N LYS A 110 7.54 0.10 1.86
CA LYS A 110 7.68 0.56 0.47
C LYS A 110 7.90 -0.61 -0.51
N ASN A 111 8.73 -1.59 -0.15
CA ASN A 111 8.98 -2.74 -1.00
C ASN A 111 7.74 -3.61 -1.20
N ASN A 112 6.96 -3.80 -0.13
CA ASN A 112 5.71 -4.56 -0.24
C ASN A 112 4.73 -3.87 -1.18
N GLU A 113 4.63 -2.54 -1.17
CA GLU A 113 3.79 -1.83 -2.13
C GLU A 113 4.25 -2.06 -3.58
N THR A 114 5.56 -2.02 -3.85
CA THR A 114 6.09 -2.33 -5.19
C THR A 114 5.74 -3.76 -5.61
N LEU A 115 5.93 -4.74 -4.71
CA LEU A 115 5.58 -6.14 -4.98
C LEU A 115 4.09 -6.31 -5.28
N ILE A 116 3.22 -5.63 -4.53
CA ILE A 116 1.77 -5.65 -4.77
C ILE A 116 1.45 -5.06 -6.14
N LYS A 117 2.04 -3.91 -6.50
CA LYS A 117 1.84 -3.27 -7.81
C LYS A 117 2.21 -4.20 -8.95
N ASP A 118 3.38 -4.83 -8.87
CA ASP A 118 3.82 -5.73 -9.93
C ASP A 118 2.96 -7.00 -10.01
N LYS A 119 2.46 -7.48 -8.87
CA LYS A 119 1.49 -8.58 -8.83
C LYS A 119 0.16 -8.21 -9.47
N VAL A 120 -0.36 -6.99 -9.24
CA VAL A 120 -1.58 -6.50 -9.89
C VAL A 120 -1.40 -6.45 -11.41
N LYS A 121 -0.29 -5.86 -11.89
CA LYS A 121 0.03 -5.81 -13.32
C LYS A 121 0.11 -7.22 -13.92
N LEU A 122 0.79 -8.14 -13.24
CA LEU A 122 0.89 -9.53 -13.67
C LEU A 122 -0.48 -10.20 -13.71
N ALA A 123 -1.34 -9.97 -12.73
CA ALA A 123 -2.69 -10.53 -12.69
C ALA A 123 -3.51 -10.07 -13.90
N PHE A 124 -3.52 -8.77 -14.22
CA PHE A 124 -4.23 -8.26 -15.40
C PHE A 124 -3.61 -8.72 -16.72
N LEU A 125 -2.28 -8.79 -16.81
CA LEU A 125 -1.61 -9.36 -17.98
C LEU A 125 -1.98 -10.83 -18.18
N HIS A 126 -2.00 -11.62 -17.09
CA HIS A 126 -2.45 -13.00 -17.12
C HIS A 126 -3.90 -13.07 -17.60
N LEU A 127 -4.80 -12.23 -17.06
CA LEU A 127 -6.20 -12.20 -17.48
C LEU A 127 -6.35 -11.93 -18.98
N GLN A 128 -5.69 -10.88 -19.48
CA GLN A 128 -5.74 -10.51 -20.89
C GLN A 128 -5.25 -11.66 -21.78
N ARG A 129 -4.18 -12.35 -21.37
CA ARG A 129 -3.66 -13.54 -22.07
C ARG A 129 -4.63 -14.71 -22.02
N THR A 130 -5.25 -14.98 -20.88
CA THR A 130 -6.27 -16.02 -20.72
C THR A 130 -7.45 -15.77 -21.65
N LEU A 131 -7.95 -14.54 -21.73
CA LEU A 131 -9.05 -14.20 -22.64
C LEU A 131 -8.71 -14.42 -24.12
N ILE A 132 -7.44 -14.30 -24.50
CA ILE A 132 -6.97 -14.60 -25.86
C ILE A 132 -6.97 -16.11 -26.12
N VAL A 133 -6.43 -16.91 -25.21
CA VAL A 133 -6.13 -18.33 -25.49
C VAL A 133 -7.24 -19.28 -25.07
N ASP A 134 -8.06 -18.92 -24.10
CA ASP A 134 -9.11 -19.74 -23.52
C ASP A 134 -10.49 -19.22 -23.95
N ALA A 135 -11.13 -19.96 -24.86
CA ALA A 135 -12.45 -19.63 -25.39
C ALA A 135 -13.56 -19.72 -24.34
N ASP A 136 -13.45 -20.62 -23.36
CA ASP A 136 -14.44 -20.77 -22.29
C ASP A 136 -14.34 -19.62 -21.30
N ALA A 137 -13.11 -19.21 -20.95
CA ALA A 137 -12.88 -18.00 -20.18
C ALA A 137 -13.45 -16.78 -20.91
N ARG A 138 -13.15 -16.63 -22.20
CA ARG A 138 -13.68 -15.53 -23.03
C ARG A 138 -15.21 -15.51 -23.04
N LYS A 139 -15.85 -16.67 -23.22
CA LYS A 139 -17.31 -16.81 -23.20
C LYS A 139 -17.90 -16.36 -21.86
N LYS A 140 -17.32 -16.80 -20.73
CA LYS A 140 -17.75 -16.39 -19.38
C LYS A 140 -17.66 -14.87 -19.20
N TRP A 141 -16.55 -14.27 -19.60
CA TRP A 141 -16.35 -12.82 -19.50
C TRP A 141 -17.28 -12.04 -20.44
N THR A 142 -17.58 -12.57 -21.63
CA THR A 142 -18.56 -11.97 -22.55
C THR A 142 -19.96 -12.01 -21.95
N THR A 143 -20.35 -13.12 -21.32
CA THR A 143 -21.63 -13.24 -20.60
C THR A 143 -21.71 -12.21 -19.47
N ALA A 144 -20.70 -12.15 -18.60
CA ALA A 144 -20.65 -11.18 -17.51
C ALA A 144 -20.70 -9.72 -18.02
N PHE A 145 -19.99 -9.43 -19.10
CA PHE A 145 -20.03 -8.11 -19.75
C PHE A 145 -21.43 -7.72 -20.22
N ASN A 146 -22.20 -8.68 -20.73
CA ASN A 146 -23.59 -8.46 -21.15
C ASN A 146 -24.55 -8.32 -19.98
N GLU A 147 -24.30 -9.00 -18.86
CA GLU A 147 -25.11 -8.93 -17.64
C GLU A 147 -24.94 -7.60 -16.90
N GLY A 148 -23.74 -7.02 -16.87
CA GLY A 148 -23.48 -5.70 -16.30
C GLY A 148 -22.25 -5.62 -15.41
N GLU A 149 -22.04 -4.46 -14.79
CA GLU A 149 -20.83 -4.16 -14.00
C GLU A 149 -20.64 -5.10 -12.82
N GLU A 150 -21.71 -5.48 -12.11
CA GLU A 150 -21.61 -6.37 -10.95
C GLU A 150 -21.05 -7.76 -11.31
N SER A 151 -21.48 -8.33 -12.43
CA SER A 151 -20.97 -9.63 -12.91
C SER A 151 -19.50 -9.52 -13.31
N ILE A 152 -19.10 -8.40 -13.92
CA ILE A 152 -17.70 -8.10 -14.28
C ILE A 152 -16.85 -7.98 -13.00
N GLU A 153 -17.31 -7.21 -12.01
CA GLU A 153 -16.64 -6.99 -10.73
C GLU A 153 -16.37 -8.32 -10.01
N LYS A 154 -17.37 -9.20 -9.92
CA LYS A 154 -17.23 -10.53 -9.29
C LYS A 154 -16.19 -11.41 -9.98
N LEU A 155 -16.22 -11.47 -11.32
CA LEU A 155 -15.22 -12.26 -12.07
C LEU A 155 -13.82 -11.67 -11.94
N GLY A 156 -13.69 -10.34 -12.02
CA GLY A 156 -12.43 -9.63 -11.85
C GLY A 156 -11.83 -9.85 -10.47
N ALA A 157 -12.64 -9.72 -9.42
CA ALA A 157 -12.23 -9.95 -8.04
C ALA A 157 -11.80 -11.40 -7.80
N ASN A 158 -12.56 -12.38 -8.32
CA ASN A 158 -12.19 -13.78 -8.21
C ASN A 158 -10.87 -14.09 -8.94
N HIS A 159 -10.64 -13.48 -10.11
CA HIS A 159 -9.37 -13.59 -10.81
C HIS A 159 -8.22 -13.01 -9.98
N LEU A 160 -8.38 -11.80 -9.43
CA LEU A 160 -7.37 -11.18 -8.56
C LEU A 160 -7.08 -12.06 -7.33
N LEU A 161 -8.11 -12.67 -6.74
CA LEU A 161 -7.96 -13.56 -5.60
C LEU A 161 -7.12 -14.81 -5.94
N ALA A 162 -7.23 -15.35 -7.16
CA ALA A 162 -6.38 -16.43 -7.63
C ALA A 162 -4.88 -16.04 -7.72
N HIS A 163 -4.58 -14.74 -7.76
CA HIS A 163 -3.23 -14.18 -7.64
C HIS A 163 -2.93 -13.73 -6.21
N GLY A 164 -3.73 -14.08 -5.20
CA GLY A 164 -3.54 -13.64 -3.82
C GLY A 164 -3.70 -12.13 -3.63
N LEU A 165 -4.50 -11.48 -4.48
CA LEU A 165 -4.90 -10.08 -4.37
C LEU A 165 -6.38 -10.04 -4.01
N TRP A 166 -6.73 -9.43 -2.89
CA TRP A 166 -8.13 -9.32 -2.49
C TRP A 166 -8.68 -7.99 -2.96
N ALA A 167 -9.50 -8.04 -4.01
CA ALA A 167 -10.15 -6.87 -4.58
C ALA A 167 -11.33 -6.44 -3.71
N PHE A 168 -11.42 -5.15 -3.43
CA PHE A 168 -12.52 -4.59 -2.65
C PHE A 168 -13.02 -3.29 -3.26
N LYS A 169 -14.26 -2.98 -2.90
CA LYS A 169 -14.91 -1.68 -3.16
C LYS A 169 -15.44 -1.14 -1.84
N SER A 170 -15.41 0.16 -1.67
CA SER A 170 -16.05 0.78 -0.51
C SER A 170 -17.48 1.10 -0.85
N CYS A 171 -18.41 0.76 0.05
CA CYS A 171 -19.83 1.05 -0.15
C CYS A 171 -20.31 2.23 0.69
N ASP A 172 -19.71 2.43 1.86
CA ASP A 172 -19.98 3.54 2.79
C ASP A 172 -18.67 3.97 3.47
N GLU A 173 -18.65 5.11 4.17
CA GLU A 173 -17.46 5.69 4.82
C GLU A 173 -16.65 4.71 5.69
N THR A 174 -17.28 3.65 6.20
CA THR A 174 -16.66 2.70 7.13
C THR A 174 -16.65 1.24 6.67
N LEU A 175 -17.38 0.90 5.59
CA LEU A 175 -17.59 -0.49 5.18
C LEU A 175 -16.98 -0.77 3.80
N LYS A 176 -15.98 -1.66 3.80
CA LYS A 176 -15.37 -2.22 2.59
C LYS A 176 -16.00 -3.58 2.30
N LYS A 177 -16.51 -3.75 1.07
CA LYS A 177 -17.14 -4.99 0.61
C LYS A 177 -16.19 -5.78 -0.26
N ASP A 178 -16.17 -7.08 0.00
CA ASP A 178 -15.60 -8.09 -0.87
C ASP A 178 -16.37 -8.08 -2.18
N LEU A 179 -15.65 -7.89 -3.29
CA LEU A 179 -16.26 -7.86 -4.61
C LEU A 179 -16.69 -9.26 -5.10
N VAL A 180 -16.18 -10.35 -4.52
CA VAL A 180 -16.59 -11.72 -4.87
C VAL A 180 -17.92 -12.06 -4.21
N LEU A 181 -18.02 -11.87 -2.89
CA LEU A 181 -19.17 -12.31 -2.09
C LEU A 181 -20.17 -11.20 -1.75
N GLY A 182 -19.80 -9.93 -1.97
CA GLY A 182 -20.62 -8.77 -1.58
C GLY A 182 -20.70 -8.56 -0.06
N THR A 183 -19.91 -9.28 0.73
CA THR A 183 -19.91 -9.21 2.20
C THR A 183 -18.85 -8.24 2.72
N ALA A 184 -19.01 -7.75 3.96
CA ALA A 184 -18.01 -6.91 4.58
C ALA A 184 -16.69 -7.68 4.77
N ILE A 185 -15.56 -7.05 4.42
CA ILE A 185 -14.22 -7.63 4.61
C ILE A 185 -13.82 -7.51 6.08
N ARG A 186 -13.35 -8.62 6.65
CA ARG A 186 -12.76 -8.66 7.99
C ARG A 186 -11.24 -8.58 7.90
N ALA A 187 -10.64 -7.66 8.65
CA ALA A 187 -9.19 -7.43 8.61
C ALA A 187 -8.40 -8.69 9.01
N GLU A 188 -8.95 -9.49 9.92
CA GLU A 188 -8.36 -10.72 10.43
C GLU A 188 -8.26 -11.78 9.34
N GLU A 189 -9.25 -11.89 8.46
CA GLU A 189 -9.28 -12.88 7.37
C GLU A 189 -8.22 -12.54 6.32
N VAL A 190 -8.15 -11.27 5.92
CA VAL A 190 -7.14 -10.77 4.97
C VAL A 190 -5.73 -11.05 5.48
N GLN A 191 -5.47 -10.77 6.76
CA GLN A 191 -4.18 -10.99 7.38
C GLN A 191 -3.86 -12.49 7.50
N ALA A 192 -4.83 -13.32 7.86
CA ALA A 192 -4.64 -14.77 8.01
C ALA A 192 -4.23 -15.46 6.70
N VAL A 193 -4.76 -14.99 5.56
CA VAL A 193 -4.39 -15.55 4.24
C VAL A 193 -3.20 -14.84 3.59
N GLY A 194 -2.63 -13.82 4.24
CA GLY A 194 -1.54 -13.01 3.69
C GLY A 194 -1.89 -12.31 2.38
N ALA A 195 -3.18 -12.07 2.12
CA ALA A 195 -3.62 -11.41 0.90
C ALA A 195 -3.34 -9.91 0.98
N CYS A 196 -3.05 -9.34 -0.18
CA CYS A 196 -2.87 -7.90 -0.32
C CYS A 196 -4.18 -7.30 -0.81
N LEU A 197 -4.67 -6.27 -0.11
CA LEU A 197 -5.92 -5.62 -0.45
C LEU A 197 -5.68 -4.58 -1.55
N VAL A 198 -6.50 -4.61 -2.60
CA VAL A 198 -6.39 -3.70 -3.74
C VAL A 198 -7.76 -3.08 -4.00
N LEU A 199 -7.83 -1.75 -3.97
CA LEU A 199 -9.02 -1.03 -4.39
C LEU A 199 -9.10 -1.07 -5.91
N THR A 200 -10.19 -1.62 -6.42
CA THR A 200 -10.47 -1.68 -7.84
C THR A 200 -11.87 -1.16 -8.12
N GLU A 201 -11.98 -0.18 -9.00
CA GLU A 201 -13.27 0.24 -9.56
C GLU A 201 -13.40 -0.29 -10.98
N TRP A 202 -14.49 -0.98 -11.27
CA TRP A 202 -14.72 -1.58 -12.58
C TRP A 202 -15.86 -0.84 -13.27
N LYS A 203 -15.64 -0.39 -14.50
CA LYS A 203 -16.68 0.24 -15.31
C LYS A 203 -16.76 -0.43 -16.67
N LYS A 204 -17.98 -0.70 -17.11
CA LYS A 204 -18.24 -1.16 -18.47
C LYS A 204 -18.13 0.04 -19.42
N THR A 205 -17.44 -0.12 -20.54
CA THR A 205 -17.22 1.00 -21.46
C THR A 205 -17.19 0.60 -22.94
N THR A 206 -17.37 1.62 -23.77
CA THR A 206 -17.31 1.63 -25.24
C THR A 206 -16.44 2.80 -25.69
N PRO A 207 -16.03 2.89 -26.96
CA PRO A 207 -15.27 4.05 -27.47
C PRO A 207 -15.93 5.41 -27.15
N GLU A 208 -17.27 5.47 -27.17
CA GLU A 208 -18.04 6.68 -26.96
C GLU A 208 -18.15 7.06 -25.47
N THR A 209 -18.11 6.06 -24.59
CA THR A 209 -18.37 6.24 -23.15
C THR A 209 -17.09 6.25 -22.30
N ILE A 210 -15.92 5.98 -22.89
CA ILE A 210 -14.66 5.81 -22.15
C ILE A 210 -14.28 7.00 -21.29
N LEU A 211 -14.47 8.23 -21.78
CA LEU A 211 -14.15 9.44 -21.02
C LEU A 211 -15.11 9.65 -19.85
N GLU A 212 -16.40 9.37 -20.05
CA GLU A 212 -17.42 9.48 -19.01
C GLU A 212 -17.21 8.42 -17.93
N GLN A 213 -16.99 7.17 -18.34
CA GLN A 213 -16.76 6.04 -17.43
C GLN A 213 -15.45 6.17 -16.67
N SER A 214 -14.41 6.74 -17.29
CA SER A 214 -13.17 7.09 -16.58
C SER A 214 -13.41 8.08 -15.45
N LYS A 215 -14.18 9.14 -15.71
CA LYS A 215 -14.53 10.14 -14.67
C LYS A 215 -15.39 9.54 -13.57
N ALA A 216 -16.35 8.67 -13.93
CA ALA A 216 -17.19 7.97 -12.95
C ALA A 216 -16.36 7.05 -12.06
N ALA A 217 -15.49 6.22 -12.64
CA ALA A 217 -14.57 5.36 -11.90
C ALA A 217 -13.68 6.15 -10.93
N PHE A 218 -13.14 7.28 -11.41
CA PHE A 218 -12.32 8.16 -10.57
C PHE A 218 -13.11 8.77 -9.42
N ALA A 219 -14.29 9.32 -9.70
CA ALA A 219 -15.14 9.93 -8.67
C ALA A 219 -15.55 8.91 -7.60
N ASP A 220 -15.84 7.67 -7.99
CA ASP A 220 -16.15 6.59 -7.06
C ASP A 220 -14.91 6.21 -6.24
N ALA A 221 -13.76 5.94 -6.87
CA ALA A 221 -12.52 5.60 -6.17
C ALA A 221 -12.02 6.71 -5.22
N ARG A 222 -12.27 7.98 -5.57
CA ARG A 222 -11.85 9.16 -4.80
C ARG A 222 -12.57 9.26 -3.46
N LYS A 223 -13.87 8.97 -3.43
CA LYS A 223 -14.69 9.01 -2.18
C LYS A 223 -14.14 8.13 -1.06
N HIS A 224 -13.24 7.22 -1.38
CA HIS A 224 -12.83 6.12 -0.51
C HIS A 224 -11.34 6.17 -0.15
N SER A 225 -10.75 7.37 -0.13
CA SER A 225 -9.31 7.57 0.08
C SER A 225 -8.84 7.57 1.54
N GLU A 226 -9.74 7.54 2.52
CA GLU A 226 -9.40 8.09 3.83
C GLU A 226 -8.86 7.08 4.86
N GLU A 227 -9.19 5.76 4.81
CA GLU A 227 -8.68 4.83 5.82
C GLU A 227 -8.32 3.40 5.35
N PRO A 228 -7.14 2.86 5.74
CA PRO A 228 -6.78 1.46 5.50
C PRO A 228 -7.42 0.49 6.51
N VAL A 229 -8.01 -0.62 6.03
CA VAL A 229 -8.73 -1.64 6.83
C VAL A 229 -7.77 -2.55 7.59
N ALA A 230 -6.77 -3.11 6.91
CA ALA A 230 -5.92 -4.15 7.49
C ALA A 230 -4.42 -3.83 7.46
N GLY A 231 -4.04 -2.67 6.93
CA GLY A 231 -2.65 -2.30 6.71
C GLY A 231 -1.98 -2.97 5.50
N SER A 232 -2.49 -4.11 5.02
CA SER A 232 -2.02 -4.79 3.79
C SER A 232 -2.59 -4.19 2.50
N GLU A 233 -3.11 -2.96 2.56
CA GLU A 233 -3.70 -2.25 1.43
C GLU A 233 -2.65 -1.52 0.61
N LEU A 234 -2.83 -1.51 -0.71
CA LEU A 234 -2.11 -0.59 -1.58
C LEU A 234 -2.65 0.83 -1.37
N LYS A 235 -1.87 1.67 -0.70
CA LYS A 235 -2.32 3.00 -0.25
C LYS A 235 -2.26 4.06 -1.33
N PHE A 236 -1.14 4.10 -2.04
CA PHE A 236 -0.82 5.19 -2.96
C PHE A 236 -1.17 4.87 -4.40
N GLU A 237 -1.85 3.76 -4.66
CA GLU A 237 -2.25 3.39 -6.02
C GLU A 237 -3.59 2.67 -6.01
N LYS A 238 -4.53 3.19 -6.80
CA LYS A 238 -5.89 2.66 -7.00
C LYS A 238 -6.05 2.33 -8.47
N TYR A 239 -6.68 1.20 -8.78
CA TYR A 239 -6.83 0.75 -10.16
C TYR A 239 -8.26 0.96 -10.65
N LEU A 240 -8.39 1.66 -11.78
CA LEU A 240 -9.65 1.97 -12.44
C LEU A 240 -9.73 1.13 -13.71
N ILE A 241 -10.49 0.04 -13.63
CA ILE A 241 -10.56 -0.98 -14.68
C ILE A 241 -11.72 -0.67 -15.61
N LEU A 242 -11.40 -0.31 -16.84
CA LEU A 242 -12.34 -0.03 -17.91
C LEU A 242 -12.47 -1.27 -18.78
N VAL A 243 -13.62 -1.95 -18.70
CA VAL A 243 -13.87 -3.19 -19.43
C VAL A 243 -14.60 -2.89 -20.74
N SER A 244 -14.06 -3.35 -21.85
CA SER A 244 -14.60 -3.10 -23.20
C SER A 244 -14.55 -4.35 -24.07
N GLU A 245 -15.27 -4.34 -25.19
CA GLU A 245 -15.21 -5.46 -26.14
C GLU A 245 -13.82 -5.61 -26.76
N ASN A 246 -13.27 -4.52 -27.30
CA ASN A 246 -11.95 -4.47 -27.92
C ASN A 246 -11.00 -3.60 -27.10
N LEU A 247 -9.72 -3.62 -27.44
CA LEU A 247 -8.71 -2.81 -26.76
C LEU A 247 -8.94 -1.33 -27.04
N LEU A 248 -9.01 -0.51 -25.99
CA LEU A 248 -9.24 0.93 -26.07
C LEU A 248 -8.09 1.71 -25.41
N SER A 249 -7.76 2.87 -25.99
CA SER A 249 -6.84 3.82 -25.37
C SER A 249 -7.50 4.45 -24.14
N VAL A 250 -6.85 4.33 -22.99
CA VAL A 250 -7.33 4.92 -21.73
C VAL A 250 -6.65 6.27 -21.45
N PRO A 251 -7.27 7.13 -20.60
CA PRO A 251 -6.61 8.35 -20.14
C PRO A 251 -5.32 8.07 -19.36
N ALA A 252 -4.46 9.09 -19.26
CA ALA A 252 -3.29 9.05 -18.39
C ALA A 252 -3.70 8.90 -16.91
N SER A 253 -2.82 8.31 -16.09
CA SER A 253 -3.02 8.24 -14.64
C SER A 253 -3.13 9.64 -14.03
N VAL A 254 -3.93 9.78 -12.98
CA VAL A 254 -4.10 11.01 -12.21
C VAL A 254 -3.46 10.84 -10.84
N VAL A 255 -2.85 11.88 -10.29
CA VAL A 255 -2.34 11.89 -8.90
C VAL A 255 -3.11 12.96 -8.13
N GLU A 256 -3.72 12.56 -7.01
CA GLU A 256 -4.43 13.44 -6.08
C GLU A 256 -4.15 12.97 -4.64
N ASP A 257 -3.75 13.88 -3.76
CA ASP A 257 -3.43 13.61 -2.35
C ASP A 257 -2.44 12.45 -2.13
N ASP A 258 -1.34 12.45 -2.89
CA ASP A 258 -0.33 11.37 -2.93
C ASP A 258 -0.85 9.99 -3.38
N VAL A 259 -2.10 9.90 -3.83
CA VAL A 259 -2.70 8.68 -4.38
C VAL A 259 -2.71 8.75 -5.91
N ARG A 260 -2.12 7.73 -6.54
CA ARG A 260 -2.15 7.55 -7.99
C ARG A 260 -3.36 6.72 -8.40
N TYR A 261 -4.15 7.24 -9.33
CA TYR A 261 -5.30 6.56 -9.94
C TYR A 261 -4.87 6.07 -11.32
N VAL A 262 -4.76 4.75 -11.49
CA VAL A 262 -4.25 4.09 -12.69
C VAL A 262 -5.40 3.52 -13.50
N TYR A 263 -5.67 4.09 -14.66
CA TYR A 263 -6.61 3.52 -15.62
C TYR A 263 -5.99 2.30 -16.32
N MET A 264 -6.76 1.23 -16.42
CA MET A 264 -6.39 0.02 -17.17
C MET A 264 -7.56 -0.36 -18.07
N ASN A 265 -7.28 -0.76 -19.31
CA ASN A 265 -8.29 -1.37 -20.17
C ASN A 265 -8.21 -2.89 -20.10
N LEU A 266 -9.37 -3.53 -19.93
CA LEU A 266 -9.52 -4.97 -20.07
C LEU A 266 -10.43 -5.23 -21.28
N ALA A 267 -9.85 -5.73 -22.36
CA ALA A 267 -10.61 -6.13 -23.54
C ALA A 267 -11.12 -7.57 -23.37
N ILE A 268 -12.44 -7.78 -23.44
CA ILE A 268 -13.05 -9.13 -23.31
C ILE A 268 -12.96 -9.95 -24.59
N ASN A 269 -12.81 -9.32 -25.75
CA ASN A 269 -12.63 -9.98 -27.04
C ASN A 269 -11.42 -9.38 -27.79
N PRO A 270 -10.21 -9.49 -27.24
CA PRO A 270 -9.03 -8.90 -27.86
C PRO A 270 -8.74 -9.59 -29.19
N LEU A 271 -8.62 -8.81 -30.27
CA LEU A 271 -8.08 -9.33 -31.53
C LEU A 271 -6.56 -9.45 -31.42
N TYR A 272 -6.02 -10.61 -31.79
CA TYR A 272 -4.58 -10.90 -31.71
C TYR A 272 -3.71 -9.87 -32.47
N ALA A 273 -4.26 -9.25 -33.53
CA ALA A 273 -3.57 -8.23 -34.32
C ALA A 273 -3.46 -6.87 -33.60
N GLU A 274 -4.38 -6.55 -32.70
CA GLU A 274 -4.42 -5.26 -31.99
C GLU A 274 -3.35 -5.21 -30.88
N LEU A 275 -3.10 -6.34 -30.22
CA LEU A 275 -2.03 -6.52 -29.23
C LEU A 275 -0.61 -6.55 -29.81
N LYS A 276 -0.45 -6.61 -31.14
CA LYS A 276 0.86 -6.43 -31.81
C LYS A 276 1.13 -4.96 -32.17
N LYS A 277 0.07 -4.18 -32.42
CA LYS A 277 0.19 -2.75 -32.74
C LYS A 277 0.48 -1.92 -31.49
N GLU A 278 -0.17 -2.27 -30.39
CA GLU A 278 0.32 -1.97 -29.06
C GLU A 278 1.26 -3.10 -28.67
N ALA A 279 2.53 -3.07 -29.10
CA ALA A 279 3.56 -3.68 -28.25
C ALA A 279 3.27 -3.12 -26.85
N MET A 280 2.72 -3.96 -25.95
CA MET A 280 2.20 -3.58 -24.62
C MET A 280 2.99 -2.36 -24.20
N PRO A 281 2.34 -1.17 -24.09
CA PRO A 281 2.99 0.12 -24.19
C PRO A 281 4.31 -0.05 -23.50
N SER A 282 5.41 0.13 -24.26
CA SER A 282 6.73 0.09 -23.69
C SER A 282 6.58 0.65 -22.30
N MET A 283 6.92 -0.13 -21.29
CA MET A 283 7.05 0.36 -19.93
C MET A 283 8.20 1.41 -19.92
N THR A 284 8.25 2.34 -20.88
CA THR A 284 8.53 3.75 -20.67
C THR A 284 7.48 4.24 -19.68
N TRP A 285 7.65 3.81 -18.44
CA TRP A 285 7.44 4.67 -17.30
C TRP A 285 8.18 5.94 -17.68
N THR A 286 7.45 7.02 -17.97
CA THR A 286 8.06 8.34 -17.79
C THR A 286 8.39 8.39 -16.32
N GLU A 287 9.63 8.03 -15.99
CA GLU A 287 10.31 8.52 -14.80
C GLU A 287 10.18 10.03 -14.87
N THR A 288 9.18 10.56 -14.18
CA THR A 288 9.28 11.93 -13.71
C THR A 288 10.51 11.94 -12.83
N ASN A 289 11.59 12.48 -13.41
CA ASN A 289 12.88 12.75 -12.76
C ASN A 289 12.68 13.46 -11.40
N PRO A 290 13.65 13.31 -10.48
CA PRO A 290 13.50 13.57 -9.04
C PRO A 290 13.07 15.00 -8.68
#